data_AF-A0A820C8K9-F1
#
_entry.id   AF-A0A820C8K9-F1
#
_cell.length_a   1.000
_cell.length_b   1.000
_cell.length_c   1.000
_cell.angle_alpha   90.00
_cell.angle_beta   90.00
_cell.angle_gamma   90.00
#
_symmetry.space_group_name_H-M   'P 1'
#
loop_
_entity.id
_entity.type
_entity.pdbx_description
1 polymer ?
#
loop_
_entity_poly.entity_id
_entity_poly.type
_entity_poly.pdbx_seq_one_letter_code
_entity_poly.pdbx_strand_id
1 'polypeptide(L)'
;MDEKHKAFRKQTTGIKAERRKKKKKQEENDQIDTKSSSTLEEAKRRNPKAFSIQNPIKAQQEFRRSQDIKEKRIHLPEVDRTPLEPPPVIVALVGPAKVGKSLLMKCLIKNFTRQKLTDVRGPVTIVSGLFIIRIEN
;
A
#
# COMPACT_ATOMS: atom_id res chain seq x y z
N MET A 1 -60.65 -38.42 -3.06
CA MET A 1 -59.62 -39.44 -2.77
C MET A 1 -58.44 -39.11 -3.64
N ASP A 2 -57.39 -38.54 -3.07
CA ASP A 2 -56.27 -37.95 -3.80
C ASP A 2 -55.40 -39.02 -4.46
N GLU A 3 -55.34 -39.02 -5.79
CA GLU A 3 -54.49 -39.92 -6.56
C GLU A 3 -53.01 -39.47 -6.48
N LYS A 4 -52.21 -40.20 -5.72
CA LYS A 4 -50.75 -40.04 -5.72
C LYS A 4 -50.14 -40.83 -6.88
N HIS A 5 -49.66 -40.11 -7.90
CA HIS A 5 -48.90 -40.74 -8.98
C HIS A 5 -47.52 -41.22 -8.53
N LYS A 6 -47.13 -42.40 -9.06
CA LYS A 6 -45.87 -43.09 -8.76
C LYS A 6 -44.68 -42.31 -9.32
N ALA A 7 -43.70 -42.01 -8.48
CA ALA A 7 -42.52 -41.26 -8.89
C ALA A 7 -41.60 -42.07 -9.82
N PHE A 8 -41.09 -41.42 -10.88
CA PHE A 8 -40.14 -42.03 -11.80
C PHE A 8 -38.75 -42.24 -11.18
N ARG A 9 -38.11 -43.36 -11.52
CA ARG A 9 -36.76 -43.75 -11.06
C ARG A 9 -35.71 -42.77 -11.56
N LYS A 10 -34.92 -42.22 -10.65
CA LYS A 10 -33.82 -41.29 -10.98
C LYS A 10 -32.59 -42.08 -11.38
N GLN A 11 -31.97 -41.69 -12.50
CA GLN A 11 -30.68 -42.24 -12.93
C GLN A 11 -29.57 -41.81 -11.97
N THR A 12 -28.72 -42.74 -11.57
CA THR A 12 -27.66 -42.57 -10.56
C THR A 12 -26.26 -42.41 -11.18
N THR A 13 -26.11 -42.67 -12.47
CA THR A 13 -24.84 -42.66 -13.22
C THR A 13 -24.94 -41.82 -14.50
N GLY A 14 -23.78 -41.43 -15.04
CA GLY A 14 -23.65 -40.65 -16.28
C GLY A 14 -23.72 -39.12 -16.12
N ILE A 15 -23.43 -38.39 -17.20
CA ILE A 15 -23.30 -36.92 -17.26
C ILE A 15 -24.55 -36.22 -16.71
N LYS A 16 -25.74 -36.79 -16.93
CA LYS A 16 -27.02 -36.26 -16.43
C LYS A 16 -27.18 -36.43 -14.92
N ALA A 17 -26.65 -37.49 -14.33
CA ALA A 17 -26.62 -37.70 -12.88
C ALA A 17 -25.62 -36.75 -12.21
N GLU A 18 -24.44 -36.54 -12.80
CA GLU A 18 -23.45 -35.58 -12.29
C GLU A 18 -23.97 -34.14 -12.31
N ARG A 19 -24.63 -33.71 -13.40
CA ARG A 19 -25.26 -32.39 -13.48
C ARG A 19 -26.35 -32.20 -12.42
N ARG A 20 -27.18 -33.23 -12.18
CA ARG A 20 -28.20 -33.20 -11.12
C ARG A 20 -27.60 -33.16 -9.71
N LYS A 21 -26.48 -33.85 -9.47
CA LYS A 21 -25.73 -33.79 -8.20
C LYS A 21 -25.11 -32.41 -7.98
N LYS A 22 -24.48 -31.81 -9.00
CA LYS A 22 -23.92 -30.45 -8.94
C LYS A 22 -24.99 -29.39 -8.66
N LYS A 23 -26.16 -29.51 -9.31
CA LYS A 23 -27.30 -28.60 -9.10
C LYS A 23 -27.87 -28.69 -7.67
N LYS A 24 -28.04 -29.91 -7.15
CA LYS A 24 -28.46 -30.12 -5.75
C LYS A 24 -27.46 -29.55 -4.74
N LYS A 25 -26.15 -29.73 -4.96
CA LYS A 25 -25.12 -29.14 -4.10
C LYS A 25 -25.11 -27.61 -4.12
N GLN A 26 -25.44 -27.00 -5.25
CA GLN A 26 -25.63 -25.54 -5.33
C GLN A 26 -26.87 -25.10 -4.55
N GLU A 27 -28.02 -25.75 -4.77
CA GLU A 27 -29.29 -25.46 -4.06
C GLU A 27 -29.20 -25.70 -2.54
N GLU A 28 -28.32 -26.62 -2.10
CA GLU A 28 -28.07 -26.93 -0.69
C GLU A 28 -27.13 -25.89 -0.04
N ASN A 29 -26.12 -25.39 -0.77
CA ASN A 29 -25.28 -24.29 -0.29
C ASN A 29 -26.05 -22.97 -0.19
N ASP A 30 -26.96 -22.69 -1.14
CA ASP A 30 -27.77 -21.47 -1.14
C ASP A 30 -28.74 -21.36 0.07
N GLN A 31 -29.13 -22.49 0.68
CA GLN A 31 -30.04 -22.52 1.84
C GLN A 31 -29.34 -22.36 3.20
N ILE A 32 -28.03 -22.63 3.28
CA ILE A 32 -27.26 -22.62 4.53
C ILE A 32 -26.83 -21.19 4.93
N ASP A 33 -26.70 -20.26 3.97
CA ASP A 33 -26.14 -18.91 4.13
C ASP A 33 -27.14 -17.83 4.64
N THR A 34 -28.18 -18.23 5.37
CA THR A 34 -29.20 -17.30 5.90
C THR A 34 -28.94 -16.80 7.33
N LYS A 35 -27.92 -17.30 8.04
CA LYS A 35 -27.79 -17.12 9.50
C LYS A 35 -26.38 -16.80 10.04
N SER A 36 -25.62 -15.81 9.56
CA SER A 36 -24.52 -15.21 10.38
C SER A 36 -23.75 -14.01 9.79
N SER A 37 -24.00 -12.79 10.29
CA SER A 37 -23.11 -11.60 10.21
C SER A 37 -22.91 -10.89 8.84
N SER A 38 -23.05 -9.58 8.87
CA SER A 38 -23.63 -8.76 7.78
C SER A 38 -22.74 -8.44 6.58
N THR A 39 -21.42 -8.65 6.60
CA THR A 39 -20.53 -8.21 5.48
C THR A 39 -19.93 -9.38 4.68
N LEU A 40 -19.67 -10.50 5.36
CA LEU A 40 -19.12 -11.72 4.74
C LEU A 40 -20.21 -12.57 4.09
N GLU A 41 -21.41 -12.65 4.68
CA GLU A 41 -22.55 -13.37 4.09
C GLU A 41 -23.08 -12.70 2.83
N GLU A 42 -23.03 -11.37 2.76
CA GLU A 42 -23.44 -10.59 1.59
C GLU A 42 -22.50 -10.76 0.40
N ALA A 43 -21.22 -11.10 0.65
CA ALA A 43 -20.28 -11.52 -0.38
C ALA A 43 -20.58 -12.93 -0.92
N LYS A 44 -21.11 -13.83 -0.08
CA LYS A 44 -21.51 -15.19 -0.49
C LYS A 44 -22.82 -15.21 -1.29
N ARG A 45 -23.77 -14.33 -0.94
CA ARG A 45 -25.05 -14.16 -1.66
C ARG A 45 -24.90 -13.48 -3.03
N ARG A 46 -23.75 -12.85 -3.30
CA ARG A 46 -23.45 -12.19 -4.59
C ARG A 46 -23.03 -13.21 -5.64
N ASN A 47 -23.64 -13.15 -6.83
CA ASN A 47 -23.29 -14.02 -7.94
C ASN A 47 -21.81 -13.82 -8.37
N PRO A 48 -20.89 -14.79 -8.14
CA PRO A 48 -19.47 -14.61 -8.40
C PRO A 48 -19.15 -14.43 -9.89
N LYS A 49 -20.05 -14.83 -10.79
CA LYS A 49 -19.91 -14.60 -12.23
C LYS A 49 -20.21 -13.15 -12.64
N ALA A 50 -21.00 -12.43 -11.86
CA ALA A 50 -21.30 -11.02 -12.12
C ALA A 50 -20.18 -10.08 -11.67
N PHE A 51 -19.36 -10.51 -10.69
CA PHE A 51 -18.22 -9.75 -10.16
C PHE A 51 -16.86 -10.22 -10.70
N SER A 52 -16.86 -10.90 -11.85
CA SER A 52 -15.63 -11.30 -12.53
C SER A 52 -14.94 -10.09 -13.15
N ILE A 53 -13.61 -10.09 -13.12
CA ILE A 53 -12.80 -9.04 -13.72
C ILE A 53 -12.88 -9.17 -15.25
N GLN A 54 -13.17 -8.06 -15.95
CA GLN A 54 -13.28 -8.05 -17.41
C GLN A 54 -11.95 -8.35 -18.12
N ASN A 55 -10.82 -7.92 -17.55
CA ASN A 55 -9.49 -8.14 -18.11
C ASN A 55 -8.53 -8.74 -17.06
N PRO A 56 -8.29 -10.06 -17.10
CA PRO A 56 -7.45 -10.73 -16.11
C PRO A 56 -5.97 -10.34 -16.21
N ILE A 57 -5.47 -10.06 -17.43
CA ILE A 57 -4.06 -9.75 -17.66
C ILE A 57 -3.70 -8.39 -17.07
N LYS A 58 -4.54 -7.36 -17.32
CA LYS A 58 -4.33 -6.02 -16.75
C LYS A 58 -4.46 -6.03 -15.23
N ALA A 59 -5.47 -6.72 -14.71
CA ALA A 59 -5.66 -6.83 -13.27
C ALA A 59 -4.50 -7.54 -12.56
N GLN A 60 -3.91 -8.57 -13.19
CA GLN A 60 -2.71 -9.21 -12.66
C GLN A 60 -1.50 -8.25 -12.63
N GLN A 61 -1.31 -7.44 -13.68
CA GLN A 61 -0.22 -6.46 -13.72
C GLN A 61 -0.38 -5.38 -12.64
N GLU A 62 -1.58 -4.84 -12.48
CA GLU A 62 -1.89 -3.84 -11.46
C GLU A 62 -1.78 -4.40 -10.06
N PHE A 63 -2.26 -5.63 -9.83
CA PHE A 63 -2.13 -6.32 -8.56
C PHE A 63 -0.65 -6.46 -8.18
N ARG A 64 0.18 -7.00 -9.08
CA ARG A 64 1.64 -7.12 -8.87
C ARG A 64 2.28 -5.78 -8.50
N ARG A 65 2.05 -4.74 -9.32
CA ARG A 65 2.60 -3.39 -9.05
C ARG A 65 2.13 -2.83 -7.71
N SER A 66 0.86 -3.01 -7.38
CA SER A 66 0.29 -2.49 -6.13
C SER A 66 0.87 -3.20 -4.90
N GLN A 67 1.11 -4.51 -4.98
CA GLN A 67 1.73 -5.27 -3.91
C GLN A 67 3.22 -4.89 -3.78
N ASP A 68 3.95 -4.79 -4.89
CA ASP A 68 5.36 -4.37 -4.86
C ASP A 68 5.54 -2.99 -4.24
N ILE A 69 4.64 -2.04 -4.55
CA ILE A 69 4.68 -0.69 -3.96
C ILE A 69 4.34 -0.75 -2.46
N LYS A 70 3.35 -1.54 -2.06
CA LYS A 70 2.99 -1.70 -0.65
C LYS A 70 4.14 -2.32 0.13
N GLU A 71 4.74 -3.38 -0.38
CA GLU A 71 5.85 -4.08 0.26
C GLU A 71 7.07 -3.18 0.42
N LYS A 72 7.43 -2.40 -0.62
CA LYS A 72 8.51 -1.40 -0.53
C LYS A 72 8.23 -0.26 0.46
N ARG A 73 6.96 0.00 0.79
CA ARG A 73 6.57 1.03 1.78
C ARG A 73 6.59 0.53 3.22
N ILE A 74 6.56 -0.78 3.43
CA ILE A 74 6.57 -1.35 4.79
C ILE A 74 8.00 -1.21 5.35
N HIS A 75 8.15 -0.36 6.37
CA HIS A 75 9.38 -0.19 7.13
C HIS A 75 9.19 -0.78 8.53
N LEU A 76 10.31 -1.11 9.21
CA LEU A 76 10.26 -1.53 10.61
C LEU A 76 9.68 -0.38 11.45
N PRO A 77 8.68 -0.61 12.31
CA PRO A 77 8.17 0.44 13.19
C PRO A 77 9.27 0.83 14.18
N GLU A 78 9.76 2.05 14.04
CA GLU A 78 10.71 2.67 14.96
C GLU A 78 9.98 3.65 15.87
N VAL A 79 10.46 3.81 17.11
CA VAL A 79 9.88 4.74 18.08
C VAL A 79 10.46 6.13 17.82
N ASP A 80 9.62 7.05 17.35
CA ASP A 80 10.00 8.45 17.19
C ASP A 80 10.24 9.11 18.56
N ARG A 81 11.48 9.55 18.80
CA ARG A 81 11.90 10.27 20.02
C ARG A 81 12.12 11.76 19.77
N THR A 82 11.51 12.33 18.73
CA THR A 82 11.73 13.71 18.33
C THR A 82 11.03 14.69 19.29
N PRO A 83 11.73 15.67 19.87
CA PRO A 83 11.13 16.69 20.73
C PRO A 83 10.25 17.67 19.93
N LEU A 84 9.39 18.43 20.62
CA LEU A 84 8.44 19.38 20.01
C LEU A 84 9.12 20.49 19.21
N GLU A 85 10.28 20.98 19.66
CA GLU A 85 11.13 21.88 18.89
C GLU A 85 12.28 21.06 18.27
N PRO A 86 12.35 20.98 16.93
CA PRO A 86 13.38 20.19 16.28
C PRO A 86 14.75 20.86 16.46
N PRO A 87 15.80 20.09 16.81
CA PRO A 87 17.16 20.63 16.87
C PRO A 87 17.65 21.06 15.48
N PRO A 88 18.67 21.94 15.39
CA PRO A 88 19.25 22.35 14.12
C PRO A 88 19.72 21.15 13.28
N VAL A 89 19.33 21.11 12.01
CA VAL A 89 19.76 20.07 11.06
C VAL A 89 21.24 20.26 10.75
N ILE A 90 22.05 19.23 11.01
CA ILE A 90 23.49 19.28 10.75
C ILE A 90 23.76 18.85 9.31
N VAL A 91 24.49 19.69 8.55
CA VAL A 91 24.89 19.44 7.16
C VAL A 91 26.40 19.54 7.06
N ALA A 92 27.06 18.41 6.75
CA ALA A 92 28.51 18.37 6.57
C ALA A 92 28.90 18.46 5.09
N LEU A 93 29.81 19.36 4.75
CA LEU A 93 30.37 19.48 3.41
C LEU A 93 31.63 18.60 3.28
N VAL A 94 31.46 17.41 2.71
CA VAL A 94 32.56 16.43 2.57
C VAL A 94 33.06 16.38 1.13
N GLY A 95 34.38 16.27 0.97
CA GLY A 95 35.01 16.13 -0.34
C GLY A 95 36.53 16.34 -0.29
N PRO A 96 37.24 16.00 -1.39
CA PRO A 96 38.69 16.17 -1.52
C PRO A 96 39.16 17.61 -1.31
N ALA A 97 40.48 17.80 -1.10
CA ALA A 97 41.04 19.14 -1.03
C ALA A 97 40.85 19.91 -2.35
N LYS A 98 40.67 21.23 -2.27
CA LYS A 98 40.58 22.16 -3.43
C LYS A 98 39.34 22.04 -4.32
N VAL A 99 38.33 21.24 -3.97
CA VAL A 99 37.05 21.17 -4.71
C VAL A 99 36.10 22.35 -4.46
N GLY A 100 36.51 23.33 -3.65
CA GLY A 100 35.69 24.52 -3.38
C GLY A 100 34.64 24.36 -2.27
N LYS A 101 34.84 23.45 -1.31
CA LYS A 101 33.93 23.28 -0.14
C LYS A 101 33.66 24.59 0.60
N SER A 102 34.70 25.38 0.83
CA SER A 102 34.58 26.71 1.45
C SER A 102 33.85 27.72 0.57
N LEU A 103 33.93 27.61 -0.76
CA LEU A 103 33.19 28.45 -1.70
C LEU A 103 31.70 28.10 -1.65
N LEU A 104 31.35 26.82 -1.62
CA LEU A 104 29.97 26.36 -1.49
C LEU A 104 29.35 26.89 -0.19
N MET A 105 30.06 26.79 0.93
CA MET A 105 29.62 27.35 2.21
C MET A 105 29.35 28.88 2.11
N LYS A 106 30.28 29.64 1.52
CA LYS A 106 30.10 31.10 1.30
C LYS A 106 28.90 31.40 0.39
N CYS A 107 28.70 30.63 -0.67
CA CYS A 107 27.58 30.79 -1.60
C CYS A 107 26.23 30.51 -0.93
N LEU A 108 26.13 29.45 -0.11
CA LEU A 108 24.91 29.15 0.63
C LEU A 108 24.58 30.28 1.60
N ILE A 109 25.54 30.72 2.41
CA ILE A 109 25.33 31.82 3.36
C ILE A 109 24.86 33.07 2.62
N LYS A 110 25.57 33.45 1.54
CA LYS A 110 25.19 34.59 0.71
C LYS A 110 23.79 34.46 0.12
N ASN A 111 23.36 33.27 -0.28
CA ASN A 111 22.03 33.04 -0.84
C ASN A 111 20.93 33.22 0.22
N PHE A 112 21.14 32.67 1.42
CA PHE A 112 20.13 32.66 2.48
C PHE A 112 20.08 33.97 3.28
N THR A 113 21.23 34.52 3.69
CA THR A 113 21.29 35.72 4.53
C THR A 113 21.44 37.00 3.72
N ARG A 114 21.69 36.91 2.40
CA ARG A 114 22.06 38.03 1.51
C ARG A 114 23.31 38.79 1.96
N GLN A 115 24.10 38.22 2.88
CA GLN A 115 25.33 38.81 3.40
C GLN A 115 26.55 38.11 2.80
N LYS A 116 27.57 38.88 2.42
CA LYS A 116 28.83 38.34 1.91
C LYS A 116 29.80 38.15 3.07
N LEU A 117 30.11 36.90 3.42
CA LEU A 117 31.17 36.58 4.36
C LEU A 117 32.46 36.27 3.60
N THR A 118 33.55 36.94 3.98
CA THR A 118 34.86 36.82 3.32
C THR A 118 35.60 35.57 3.77
N ASP A 119 35.69 35.32 5.08
CA ASP A 119 36.30 34.13 5.66
C ASP A 119 35.35 33.46 6.62
N VAL A 120 35.07 32.19 6.35
CA VAL A 120 34.18 31.37 7.18
C VAL A 120 35.01 30.23 7.74
N ARG A 121 35.23 30.26 9.05
CA ARG A 121 35.97 29.26 9.81
C ARG A 121 35.06 28.76 10.93
N GLY A 122 34.88 27.44 11.00
CA GLY A 122 34.02 26.80 11.99
C GLY A 122 32.57 26.63 11.53
N PRO A 123 31.74 26.06 12.42
CA PRO A 123 30.35 25.73 12.10
C PRO A 123 29.49 26.99 11.98
N VAL A 124 28.68 27.06 10.93
CA VAL A 124 27.79 28.20 10.68
C VAL A 124 26.34 27.76 10.79
N THR A 125 25.53 28.53 11.52
CA THR A 125 24.10 28.27 11.64
C THR A 125 23.32 29.27 10.78
N ILE A 126 22.47 28.77 9.88
CA ILE A 126 21.62 29.56 8.98
C ILE A 126 20.17 29.22 9.28
N VAL A 127 19.30 30.22 9.29
CA VAL A 127 17.85 30.02 9.35
C VAL A 127 17.31 29.95 7.93
N SER A 128 16.77 28.80 7.54
CA SER A 128 16.16 28.54 6.24
C SER A 128 14.66 28.33 6.41
N GLY A 129 13.91 29.43 6.41
CA GLY A 129 12.46 29.42 6.60
C GLY A 129 12.08 28.82 7.96
N LEU A 130 11.54 27.59 7.95
CA LEU A 130 11.12 26.85 9.14
C LEU A 130 12.27 26.11 9.84
N PHE A 131 13.34 25.78 9.12
CA PHE A 131 14.42 24.93 9.65
C PHE A 131 15.67 25.75 9.96
N ILE A 132 16.29 25.46 11.10
CA ILE A 132 17.62 25.95 11.45
C ILE A 132 18.63 24.90 10.96
N ILE A 133 19.62 25.32 10.16
CA ILE A 133 20.62 24.44 9.56
C ILE A 133 22.00 24.83 10.10
N ARG A 134 22.72 23.85 10.67
CA ARG A 134 24.11 23.98 11.09
C ARG A 134 25.03 23.34 10.06
N ILE A 135 25.82 24.15 9.37
CA ILE A 135 26.77 23.71 8.35
C ILE A 135 28.15 23.51 8.98
N GLU A 136 28.76 22.36 8.71
CA GLU A 136 30.15 22.02 9.09
C GLU A 136 30.99 21.78 7.82
N ASN A 137 32.28 22.16 7.86
CA ASN A 137 33.21 22.14 6.73
C ASN A 137 34.41 21.22 6.95
#